data_AF-A0A512B0U6-F1
#
_entry.id   AF-A0A512B0U6-F1
#
_cell.length_a   1.000
_cell.length_b   1.000
_cell.length_c   1.000
_cell.angle_alpha   90.00
_cell.angle_beta   90.00
_cell.angle_gamma   90.00
#
_symmetry.space_group_name_H-M   'P 1'
#
loop_
_entity.id
_entity.type
_entity.pdbx_description
1 polymer ?
#
loop_
_entity_poly.entity_id
_entity_poly.type
_entity_poly.pdbx_seq_one_letter_code
_entity_poly.pdbx_strand_id
1 'polypeptide(L)'
;MGKNNASALLNAINKIAAVLVLFCSLLLFLDYLLPGSLEEVVIQEYDVFTTRVRGGSATTYNIITEKYTFPISDEFLSASEVGDTINVEVSRMLEIIDAYGLRNQRASHVYYTRYLTGIFFPLALILVSLIALRLREPSETTLNMLIGLEAMALFIFFMTLVNISNLF
;
A
#
# COMPACT_ATOMS: atom_id res chain seq x y z
N MET A 1 8.29 41.30 -21.25
CA MET A 1 6.89 40.87 -21.11
C MET A 1 6.68 39.34 -20.99
N GLY A 2 7.69 38.47 -21.21
CA GLY A 2 7.50 37.01 -21.23
C GLY A 2 7.64 36.25 -19.90
N LYS A 3 8.34 36.79 -18.89
CA LYS A 3 8.61 36.08 -17.61
C LYS A 3 7.35 35.85 -16.75
N ASN A 4 6.45 36.83 -16.68
CA ASN A 4 5.24 36.76 -15.85
C ASN A 4 4.21 35.74 -16.36
N ASN A 5 4.12 35.55 -17.69
CA ASN A 5 3.18 34.59 -18.26
C ASN A 5 3.66 33.14 -18.06
N ALA A 6 4.98 32.91 -18.15
CA ALA A 6 5.57 31.60 -17.91
C ALA A 6 5.42 31.17 -16.43
N SER A 7 5.65 32.08 -15.48
CA SER A 7 5.49 31.78 -14.04
C SER A 7 4.02 31.54 -13.66
N ALA A 8 3.08 32.26 -14.28
CA ALA A 8 1.65 32.06 -14.05
C ALA A 8 1.17 30.71 -14.59
N LEU A 9 1.62 30.34 -15.79
CA LEU A 9 1.33 29.03 -16.39
C LEU A 9 1.88 27.88 -15.54
N LEU A 10 3.14 27.99 -15.10
CA LEU A 10 3.77 26.98 -14.23
C LEU A 10 3.00 26.79 -12.91
N ASN A 11 2.58 27.89 -12.28
CA ASN A 11 1.78 27.83 -11.06
C ASN A 11 0.42 27.14 -11.28
N ALA A 12 -0.25 27.43 -12.40
CA ALA A 12 -1.50 26.78 -12.76
C ALA A 12 -1.33 25.26 -12.95
N ILE A 13 -0.29 24.83 -13.66
CA ILE A 13 0.04 23.42 -13.86
C ILE A 13 0.30 22.73 -12.52
N ASN A 14 1.11 23.33 -11.66
CA ASN A 14 1.41 22.76 -10.34
C ASN A 14 0.16 22.58 -9.48
N LYS A 15 -0.77 23.54 -9.51
CA LYS A 15 -2.03 23.45 -8.75
C LYS A 15 -2.95 22.36 -9.29
N ILE A 16 -3.04 22.22 -10.61
CA ILE A 16 -3.79 21.12 -11.23
C ILE A 16 -3.19 19.78 -10.80
N ALA A 17 -1.86 19.64 -10.85
CA ALA A 17 -1.17 18.45 -10.41
C ALA A 17 -1.42 18.17 -8.92
N ALA A 18 -1.40 19.19 -8.06
CA ALA A 18 -1.72 19.04 -6.63
C ALA A 18 -3.15 18.54 -6.39
N VAL A 19 -4.13 19.04 -7.15
CA VAL A 19 -5.51 18.55 -7.08
C VAL A 19 -5.60 17.09 -7.52
N LEU A 20 -4.89 16.69 -8.57
CA LEU A 20 -4.87 15.31 -9.04
C LEU A 20 -4.25 14.37 -8.00
N VAL A 21 -3.10 14.74 -7.42
CA VAL A 21 -2.45 13.94 -6.36
C VAL A 21 -3.37 13.83 -5.14
N LEU A 22 -4.01 14.94 -4.73
CA LEU A 22 -4.99 14.93 -3.65
C LEU A 22 -6.15 13.97 -3.94
N PHE A 23 -6.69 14.01 -5.15
CA PHE A 23 -7.79 13.15 -5.57
C PHE A 23 -7.39 11.67 -5.55
N CYS A 24 -6.24 11.32 -6.15
CA CYS A 24 -5.70 9.95 -6.10
C CYS A 24 -5.48 9.47 -4.66
N SER A 25 -4.94 10.33 -3.80
CA SER A 25 -4.69 9.99 -2.41
C SER A 25 -5.99 9.75 -1.63
N LEU A 26 -7.05 10.49 -1.93
CA LEU A 26 -8.36 10.26 -1.34
C LEU A 26 -8.95 8.92 -1.78
N LEU A 27 -8.75 8.52 -3.05
CA LEU A 27 -9.18 7.21 -3.53
C LEU A 27 -8.46 6.06 -2.80
N LEU A 28 -7.13 6.17 -2.63
CA LEU A 28 -6.35 5.18 -1.87
C LEU A 28 -6.82 5.09 -0.41
N PHE A 29 -7.08 6.24 0.21
CA PHE A 29 -7.59 6.27 1.59
C PHE A 29 -9.00 5.66 1.68
N LEU A 30 -9.84 5.87 0.66
CA LEU A 30 -11.18 5.29 0.62
C LEU A 30 -11.14 3.77 0.45
N ASP A 31 -10.24 3.24 -0.38
CA ASP A 31 -10.06 1.79 -0.53
C ASP A 31 -9.71 1.13 0.81
N TYR A 32 -8.84 1.76 1.60
CA TYR A 32 -8.53 1.29 2.95
C TYR A 32 -9.74 1.30 3.91
N LEU A 33 -10.62 2.31 3.80
CA LEU A 33 -11.80 2.42 4.66
C LEU A 33 -12.92 1.43 4.29
N LEU A 34 -12.92 0.93 3.06
CA LEU A 34 -13.94 0.01 2.59
C LEU A 34 -13.64 -1.41 3.07
N PRO A 35 -14.66 -2.16 3.52
CA PRO A 35 -14.48 -3.57 3.81
C PRO A 35 -14.12 -4.32 2.52
N GLY A 36 -13.09 -5.16 2.61
CA GLY A 36 -12.63 -5.97 1.49
C GLY A 36 -13.63 -7.05 1.09
N SER A 37 -13.36 -7.73 -0.03
CA SER A 37 -14.06 -8.97 -0.36
C SER A 37 -13.52 -10.10 0.51
N LEU A 38 -14.43 -10.83 1.16
CA LEU A 38 -14.07 -12.06 1.86
C LEU A 38 -14.08 -13.22 0.87
N GLU A 39 -12.97 -13.94 0.81
CA GLU A 39 -12.77 -15.10 -0.04
C GLU A 39 -12.31 -16.29 0.80
N GLU A 40 -12.88 -17.47 0.55
CA GLU A 40 -12.37 -18.74 1.09
C GLU A 40 -11.33 -19.29 0.12
N VAL A 41 -10.14 -19.61 0.61
CA VAL A 41 -9.05 -20.23 -0.18
C VAL A 41 -8.44 -21.39 0.60
N VAL A 42 -7.82 -22.34 -0.10
CA VAL A 42 -7.18 -23.51 0.51
C VAL A 42 -5.67 -23.33 0.55
N ILE A 43 -5.04 -23.65 1.68
CA ILE A 43 -3.59 -23.67 1.82
C ILE A 43 -3.04 -24.83 1.00
N GLN A 44 -2.17 -24.53 0.04
CA GLN A 44 -1.50 -25.54 -0.79
C GLN A 44 -0.11 -25.87 -0.26
N GLU A 45 0.63 -24.87 0.20
CA GLU A 45 2.01 -25.01 0.63
C GLU A 45 2.41 -23.88 1.58
N TYR A 46 3.46 -24.12 2.37
CA TYR A 46 4.17 -23.11 3.13
C TYR A 46 5.57 -22.92 2.54
N ASP A 47 5.93 -21.68 2.25
CA ASP A 47 7.30 -21.31 1.89
C ASP A 47 8.01 -20.59 3.04
N VAL A 48 9.31 -20.80 3.17
CA VAL A 48 10.13 -20.28 4.26
C VAL A 48 11.34 -19.54 3.73
N PHE A 49 11.38 -18.24 3.97
CA PHE A 49 12.49 -17.38 3.58
C PHE A 49 13.30 -16.96 4.80
N THR A 50 14.58 -17.31 4.84
CA THR A 50 15.49 -16.85 5.91
C THR A 50 16.53 -15.87 5.34
N THR A 51 16.50 -14.63 5.80
CA THR A 51 17.47 -13.60 5.42
C THR A 51 18.46 -13.33 6.55
N ARG A 52 19.75 -13.23 6.20
CA ARG A 52 20.80 -12.83 7.14
C ARG A 52 20.77 -11.31 7.33
N VAL A 53 20.57 -10.87 8.57
CA VAL A 53 20.64 -9.46 8.95
C VAL A 53 21.85 -9.22 9.86
N ARG A 54 22.34 -7.99 9.92
CA ARG A 54 23.58 -7.69 10.66
C ARG A 54 23.36 -7.93 12.16
N GLY A 55 23.85 -9.06 12.65
CA GLY A 55 23.70 -9.51 14.05
C GLY A 55 22.67 -10.64 14.26
N GLY A 56 22.07 -11.21 13.21
CA GLY A 56 21.12 -12.32 13.35
C GLY A 56 20.55 -12.86 12.02
N SER A 57 19.43 -13.58 12.11
CA SER A 57 18.62 -14.03 10.98
C SER A 57 17.17 -13.63 11.21
N ALA A 58 16.48 -13.24 10.14
CA ALA A 58 15.04 -13.05 10.13
C ALA A 58 14.43 -14.14 9.24
N THR A 59 13.46 -14.87 9.79
CA THR A 59 12.70 -15.88 9.05
C THR A 59 11.30 -15.34 8.80
N THR A 60 10.86 -15.45 7.55
CA THR A 60 9.52 -15.10 7.12
C THR A 60 8.85 -16.36 6.57
N TYR A 61 7.59 -16.57 6.93
CA TYR A 61 6.78 -17.67 6.45
C TYR A 61 5.72 -17.13 5.50
N ASN A 62 5.60 -17.74 4.33
CA ASN A 62 4.57 -17.43 3.36
C ASN A 62 3.60 -18.61 3.26
N ILE A 63 2.32 -18.32 3.07
CA ILE A 63 1.34 -19.28 2.59
C ILE A 63 1.21 -19.14 1.08
N ILE A 64 1.12 -20.27 0.41
CA ILE A 64 0.75 -20.35 -1.00
C ILE A 64 -0.65 -20.97 -1.07
N THR A 65 -1.53 -20.28 -1.79
CA THR A 65 -2.90 -20.71 -2.09
C THR A 65 -3.10 -20.77 -3.59
N GLU A 66 -4.28 -21.20 -4.02
CA GLU A 66 -4.63 -21.23 -5.44
C GLU A 66 -4.65 -19.86 -6.13
N LYS A 67 -4.77 -18.76 -5.36
CA LYS A 67 -4.87 -17.39 -5.90
C LYS A 67 -3.75 -16.46 -5.43
N TYR A 68 -3.21 -16.70 -4.25
CA TYR A 68 -2.35 -15.75 -3.57
C TYR A 68 -1.18 -16.46 -2.89
N THR A 69 0.00 -15.84 -2.95
CA THR A 69 1.08 -16.10 -2.00
C THR A 69 1.19 -14.89 -1.09
N PHE A 70 1.34 -15.08 0.23
CA PHE A 70 1.50 -13.93 1.13
C PHE A 70 2.13 -14.31 2.48
N PRO A 71 2.78 -13.36 3.18
CA PRO A 71 3.40 -13.64 4.46
C PRO A 71 2.38 -13.83 5.57
N ILE A 72 2.67 -14.74 6.49
CA ILE A 72 1.85 -15.03 7.66
C ILE A 72 2.64 -14.89 8.96
N SER A 73 1.92 -14.75 10.08
CA SER A 73 2.53 -14.76 11.41
C SER A 73 2.85 -16.18 11.86
N ASP A 74 3.85 -16.31 12.74
CA ASP A 74 4.20 -17.58 13.39
C ASP A 74 3.01 -18.19 14.17
N GLU A 75 2.18 -17.32 14.74
CA GLU A 75 0.95 -17.69 15.46
C GLU A 75 -0.06 -18.36 14.52
N PHE A 76 -0.24 -17.81 13.32
CA PHE A 76 -1.12 -18.39 12.32
C PHE A 76 -0.56 -19.71 11.80
N LEU A 77 0.73 -19.74 11.47
CA LEU A 77 1.44 -20.96 11.02
C LEU A 77 1.28 -22.11 12.00
N SER A 78 1.34 -21.83 13.30
CA SER A 78 1.20 -22.85 14.36
C SER A 78 -0.23 -23.36 14.51
N ALA A 79 -1.22 -22.66 13.94
CA ALA A 79 -2.64 -22.95 14.08
C ALA A 79 -3.31 -23.45 12.78
N SER A 80 -2.55 -23.53 11.68
CA SER A 80 -3.05 -23.95 10.37
C SER A 80 -2.18 -25.05 9.74
N GLU A 81 -2.77 -25.88 8.88
CA GLU A 81 -2.10 -26.95 8.15
C GLU A 81 -2.36 -26.88 6.64
N VAL A 82 -1.52 -27.53 5.85
CA VAL A 82 -1.75 -27.66 4.40
C VAL A 82 -3.07 -28.41 4.17
N GLY A 83 -3.92 -27.89 3.30
CA GLY A 83 -5.26 -28.39 3.05
C GLY A 83 -6.35 -27.68 3.86
N ASP A 84 -5.99 -26.86 4.86
CA ASP A 84 -6.97 -26.05 5.57
C ASP A 84 -7.59 -24.99 4.65
N THR A 85 -8.87 -24.74 4.86
CA THR A 85 -9.56 -23.59 4.27
C THR A 85 -9.41 -22.38 5.18
N ILE A 86 -9.01 -21.26 4.60
CA ILE A 86 -8.81 -19.98 5.30
C ILE A 86 -9.67 -18.91 4.65
N ASN A 87 -10.04 -17.92 5.46
CA ASN A 87 -10.69 -16.70 5.00
C ASN A 87 -9.61 -15.65 4.73
N VAL A 88 -9.67 -15.04 3.56
CA VAL A 88 -8.82 -13.92 3.16
C VAL A 88 -9.71 -12.72 2.84
N GLU A 89 -9.40 -11.58 3.43
CA GLU A 89 -10.00 -10.30 3.07
C GLU A 89 -9.08 -9.60 2.07
N VAL A 90 -9.64 -9.21 0.92
CA VAL A 90 -8.90 -8.57 -0.18
C VAL A 90 -9.45 -7.16 -0.41
N SER A 91 -8.56 -6.17 -0.50
CA SER A 91 -8.91 -4.78 -0.83
C SER A 91 -9.60 -4.71 -2.20
N ARG A 92 -10.61 -3.85 -2.37
CA ARG A 92 -11.42 -3.86 -3.59
C ARG A 92 -10.76 -3.18 -4.77
N MET A 93 -10.00 -2.11 -4.55
CA MET A 93 -9.37 -1.35 -5.63
C MET A 93 -7.95 -1.81 -5.90
N LEU A 94 -7.22 -2.19 -4.85
CA LEU A 94 -5.81 -2.60 -4.96
C LEU A 94 -5.62 -4.10 -5.14
N GLU A 95 -6.64 -4.93 -4.89
CA GLU A 95 -6.58 -6.40 -4.97
C GLU A 95 -5.47 -7.02 -4.10
N ILE A 96 -5.11 -6.36 -2.98
CA ILE A 96 -4.11 -6.81 -2.02
C ILE A 96 -4.79 -7.47 -0.82
N ILE A 97 -4.11 -8.45 -0.22
CA ILE A 97 -4.56 -9.09 1.01
C ILE A 97 -4.47 -8.13 2.19
N ASP A 98 -5.62 -7.89 2.78
CA ASP A 98 -5.86 -6.95 3.88
C ASP A 98 -5.86 -7.66 5.23
N ALA A 99 -6.45 -8.85 5.29
CA ALA A 99 -6.47 -9.69 6.48
C ALA A 99 -6.63 -11.17 6.12
N TYR A 100 -6.26 -12.05 7.03
CA TYR A 100 -6.51 -13.48 6.91
C TYR A 100 -6.89 -14.12 8.25
N GLY A 101 -7.50 -15.29 8.21
CA GLY A 101 -7.91 -16.05 9.38
C GLY A 101 -8.39 -17.46 9.02
N LEU A 102 -8.46 -18.35 10.01
CA LEU A 102 -9.03 -19.69 9.81
C LEU A 102 -10.53 -19.60 9.46
N ARG A 103 -11.08 -20.57 8.71
CA ARG A 103 -12.47 -20.53 8.21
C ARG A 103 -13.54 -20.18 9.27
N ASN A 104 -13.39 -20.71 10.48
CA ASN A 104 -14.35 -20.50 11.59
C ASN A 104 -14.06 -19.25 12.43
N GLN A 105 -13.05 -18.47 12.03
CA GLN A 105 -12.67 -17.23 12.67
C GLN A 105 -12.85 -16.09 11.66
N ARG A 106 -13.30 -14.94 12.15
CA ARG A 106 -13.21 -13.71 11.34
C ARG A 106 -11.74 -13.46 11.05
N ALA A 107 -11.40 -13.08 9.81
CA ALA A 107 -10.05 -12.65 9.47
C ALA A 107 -9.59 -11.59 10.48
N SER A 108 -8.57 -11.94 11.27
CA SER A 108 -8.16 -11.20 12.47
C SER A 108 -6.70 -10.79 12.39
N HIS A 109 -5.90 -11.54 11.64
CA HIS A 109 -4.52 -11.19 11.35
C HIS A 109 -4.52 -10.15 10.23
N VAL A 110 -4.36 -8.89 10.62
CA VAL A 110 -4.24 -7.77 9.70
C VAL A 110 -2.81 -7.69 9.20
N TYR A 111 -2.65 -7.55 7.88
CA TYR A 111 -1.34 -7.38 7.29
C TYR A 111 -0.76 -6.01 7.68
N TYR A 112 0.36 -5.96 8.41
CA TYR A 112 0.91 -4.70 8.97
C TYR A 112 1.16 -3.62 7.92
N THR A 113 1.54 -4.03 6.71
CA THR A 113 1.72 -3.12 5.57
C THR A 113 0.43 -2.38 5.25
N ARG A 114 -0.77 -2.95 5.47
CA ARG A 114 -2.07 -2.29 5.27
C ARG A 114 -2.19 -0.97 6.01
N TYR A 115 -1.68 -0.87 7.24
CA TYR A 115 -1.72 0.40 7.98
C TYR A 115 -0.74 1.43 7.43
N LEU A 116 0.46 1.00 7.07
CA LEU A 116 1.48 1.87 6.50
C LEU A 116 1.07 2.38 5.13
N THR A 117 0.53 1.51 4.29
CA THR A 117 0.23 1.79 2.89
C THR A 117 -1.18 2.32 2.67
N GLY A 118 -2.16 1.88 3.48
CA GLY A 118 -3.56 2.29 3.37
C GLY A 118 -3.93 3.54 4.19
N ILE A 119 -3.22 3.84 5.29
CA ILE A 119 -3.48 5.05 6.10
C ILE A 119 -2.35 6.06 5.97
N PHE A 120 -1.13 5.68 6.37
CA PHE A 120 -0.07 6.66 6.61
C PHE A 120 0.34 7.36 5.31
N PHE A 121 0.51 6.59 4.24
CA PHE A 121 0.90 7.12 2.94
C PHE A 121 -0.15 8.06 2.31
N PRO A 122 -1.44 7.66 2.23
CA PRO A 122 -2.48 8.56 1.74
C PRO A 122 -2.62 9.84 2.58
N LEU A 123 -2.53 9.74 3.91
CA LEU A 123 -2.60 10.94 4.74
C LEU A 123 -1.42 11.89 4.50
N ALA A 124 -0.20 11.36 4.31
CA ALA A 124 0.97 12.17 3.99
C ALA A 124 0.82 12.89 2.64
N LEU A 125 0.33 12.20 1.60
CA LEU A 125 0.08 12.78 0.28
C LEU A 125 -1.02 13.85 0.30
N ILE A 126 -2.09 13.64 1.08
CA ILE A 126 -3.13 14.65 1.33
C ILE A 126 -2.49 15.89 1.94
N LEU A 127 -1.68 15.73 3.00
CA LEU A 127 -1.00 16.85 3.67
C LEU A 127 -0.10 17.63 2.71
N VAL A 128 0.77 16.95 1.95
CA VAL A 128 1.66 17.58 0.97
C VAL A 128 0.87 18.34 -0.09
N SER A 129 -0.22 17.76 -0.60
CA SER A 129 -1.07 18.39 -1.61
C SER A 129 -1.79 19.63 -1.06
N LEU A 130 -2.31 19.58 0.17
CA LEU A 130 -2.94 20.71 0.82
C LEU A 130 -1.95 21.86 1.07
N ILE A 131 -0.72 21.54 1.47
CA ILE A 131 0.35 22.54 1.61
C ILE A 131 0.66 23.15 0.24
N ALA A 132 0.87 22.33 -0.80
CA ALA A 132 1.15 22.80 -2.15
C ALA A 132 0.08 23.76 -2.69
N LEU A 133 -1.20 23.45 -2.46
CA LEU A 133 -2.33 24.29 -2.87
C LEU A 133 -2.39 25.64 -2.15
N ARG A 134 -1.84 25.73 -0.93
CA ARG A 134 -1.85 26.95 -0.11
C ARG A 134 -0.67 27.88 -0.43
N LEU A 135 0.41 27.35 -1.01
CA LEU A 135 1.59 28.13 -1.37
C LEU A 135 1.31 29.04 -2.58
N ARG A 136 1.90 30.25 -2.52
CA ARG A 136 1.74 31.28 -3.55
C ARG A 136 2.91 31.30 -4.53
N GLU A 137 4.10 30.92 -4.05
CA GLU A 137 5.31 30.94 -4.85
C GLU A 137 5.42 29.69 -5.74
N PRO A 138 5.56 29.85 -7.07
CA PRO A 138 5.59 28.72 -7.99
C PRO A 138 6.73 27.73 -7.70
N SER A 139 7.89 28.22 -7.23
CA SER A 139 9.06 27.39 -6.88
C SER A 139 8.81 26.47 -5.70
N GLU A 140 8.16 26.98 -4.65
CA GLU A 140 7.83 26.20 -3.46
C GLU A 140 6.74 25.16 -3.78
N THR A 141 5.73 25.55 -4.58
CA THR A 141 4.71 24.61 -5.06
C THR A 141 5.34 23.51 -5.93
N THR A 142 6.25 23.85 -6.85
CA THR A 142 6.96 22.84 -7.68
C THR A 142 7.74 21.86 -6.81
N LEU A 143 8.49 22.35 -5.81
CA LEU A 143 9.27 21.48 -4.93
C LEU A 143 8.37 20.51 -4.14
N ASN A 144 7.28 21.00 -3.55
CA ASN A 144 6.35 20.14 -2.82
C ASN A 144 5.65 19.12 -3.72
N MET A 145 5.33 19.51 -4.95
CA MET A 145 4.77 18.58 -5.92
C MET A 145 5.76 17.50 -6.34
N LEU A 146 7.03 17.85 -6.51
CA LEU A 146 8.08 16.88 -6.79
C LEU A 146 8.21 15.86 -5.66
N ILE A 147 8.26 16.34 -4.41
CA ILE A 147 8.29 15.48 -3.22
C ILE A 147 7.05 14.57 -3.17
N GLY A 148 5.85 15.10 -3.44
CA GLY A 148 4.62 14.32 -3.46
C GLY A 148 4.61 13.24 -4.54
N LEU A 149 5.09 13.56 -5.74
CA LEU A 149 5.18 12.60 -6.85
C LEU A 149 6.25 11.53 -6.59
N GLU A 150 7.41 11.90 -6.05
CA GLU A 150 8.45 10.94 -5.65
C GLU A 150 7.95 10.01 -4.54
N ALA A 151 7.26 10.55 -3.53
CA ALA A 151 6.63 9.74 -2.50
C ALA A 151 5.62 8.76 -3.11
N MET A 152 4.77 9.22 -4.03
CA MET A 152 3.78 8.36 -4.70
C MET A 152 4.44 7.29 -5.57
N ALA A 153 5.54 7.59 -6.25
CA ALA A 153 6.31 6.61 -7.02
C ALA A 153 6.96 5.56 -6.09
N LEU A 154 7.53 5.99 -4.96
CA LEU A 154 8.11 5.10 -3.96
C LEU A 154 7.03 4.19 -3.34
N PHE A 155 5.83 4.73 -3.11
CA PHE A 155 4.68 3.96 -2.66
C PHE A 155 4.30 2.86 -3.65
N ILE A 156 4.10 3.22 -4.92
CA ILE A 156 3.77 2.25 -5.97
C ILE A 156 4.86 1.19 -6.07
N PHE A 157 6.14 1.58 -6.03
CA PHE A 157 7.26 0.66 -6.03
C PHE A 157 7.25 -0.28 -4.82
N PHE A 158 6.97 0.22 -3.62
CA PHE A 158 6.87 -0.61 -2.43
C PHE A 158 5.70 -1.59 -2.53
N MET A 159 4.54 -1.14 -3.03
CA MET A 159 3.36 -1.97 -3.23
C MET A 159 3.59 -3.04 -4.29
N THR A 160 4.25 -2.72 -5.41
CA THR A 160 4.60 -3.71 -6.42
C THR A 160 5.66 -4.67 -5.91
N LEU A 161 6.63 -4.23 -5.13
CA LEU A 161 7.63 -5.12 -4.54
C LEU A 161 7.00 -6.11 -3.56
N VAL A 162 6.06 -5.65 -2.72
CA VAL A 162 5.26 -6.51 -1.82
C VAL A 162 4.38 -7.47 -2.62
N ASN A 163 3.81 -7.04 -3.75
CA ASN A 163 2.97 -7.90 -4.59
C ASN A 163 3.80 -8.88 -5.46
N ILE A 164 5.03 -8.52 -5.84
CA ILE A 164 5.95 -9.42 -6.53
C ILE A 164 6.48 -10.49 -5.57
N SER A 165 6.71 -10.17 -4.29
CA SER A 165 7.00 -11.19 -3.26
C SER A 165 5.81 -12.11 -2.97
N ASN A 166 4.62 -11.79 -3.49
CA ASN A 166 3.42 -12.61 -3.45
C ASN A 166 3.21 -13.42 -4.75
N LEU A 167 4.18 -13.39 -5.68
CA LEU A 167 4.16 -14.09 -6.98
C LEU A 167 5.32 -15.08 -7.17
N PHE A 168 6.25 -15.14 -6.20
CA PHE A 168 7.36 -16.08 -6.12
C PHE A 168 7.35 -16.79 -4.77
#